data_AF-A0A850R8F7-F1
#
_entry.id   AF-A0A850R8F7-F1
#
_cell.length_a   1.000
_cell.length_b   1.000
_cell.length_c   1.000
_cell.angle_alpha   90.00
_cell.angle_beta   90.00
_cell.angle_gamma   90.00
#
_symmetry.space_group_name_H-M   'P 1'
#
loop_
_entity.id
_entity.type
_entity.pdbx_description
1 polymer ?
#
loop_
_entity_poly.entity_id
_entity_poly.type
_entity_poly.pdbx_seq_one_letter_code
_entity_poly.pdbx_strand_id
1 'polypeptide(L)'
;MKNSAAYRIQKTNSVYFLELNQAKYPLFKNQKIRQTMALIINRQQLTKKIIGNGTTAIGPVTAAGMTFDPAKPQEDFASQTQVAAAKYQSPDLKQVKTLWQRSC
;
A
#
# COMPACT_ATOMS: atom_id res chain seq x y z
N MET A 1 -22.77 12.16 5.79
CA MET A 1 -22.70 10.85 5.09
C MET A 1 -22.49 11.08 3.59
N LYS A 2 -21.93 10.13 2.84
CA LYS A 2 -21.47 10.28 1.44
C LYS A 2 -22.46 10.94 0.46
N ASN A 3 -23.77 10.84 0.73
CA ASN A 3 -24.83 11.37 -0.13
C ASN A 3 -25.24 12.82 0.22
N SER A 4 -24.57 13.47 1.16
CA SER A 4 -24.84 14.87 1.49
C SER A 4 -24.20 15.80 0.47
N ALA A 5 -24.92 16.87 0.08
CA ALA A 5 -24.39 17.92 -0.79
C ALA A 5 -23.13 18.61 -0.22
N ALA A 6 -22.92 18.57 1.10
CA ALA A 6 -21.74 19.11 1.78
C ALA A 6 -20.56 18.12 1.85
N TYR A 7 -20.75 16.86 1.42
CA TYR A 7 -19.69 15.86 1.48
C TYR A 7 -18.56 16.18 0.50
N ARG A 8 -17.33 16.22 0.98
CA ARG A 8 -16.12 16.43 0.19
C ARG A 8 -15.06 15.41 0.60
N ILE A 9 -14.29 14.92 -0.36
CA ILE A 9 -13.10 14.11 -0.11
C ILE A 9 -11.91 15.04 -0.16
N GLN A 10 -11.22 15.20 0.97
CA GLN A 10 -9.95 15.91 1.02
C GLN A 10 -8.82 14.92 0.79
N LYS A 11 -8.23 14.91 -0.41
CA LYS A 11 -7.03 14.13 -0.65
C LYS A 11 -5.87 14.76 0.13
N THR A 12 -5.10 13.92 0.81
CA THR A 12 -3.88 14.32 1.50
C THR A 12 -2.70 13.63 0.82
N ASN A 13 -1.56 14.30 0.75
CA ASN A 13 -0.32 13.71 0.24
C ASN A 13 0.33 12.86 1.33
N SER A 14 -0.42 11.90 1.87
CA SER A 14 -0.04 11.10 3.02
C SER A 14 -0.21 9.61 2.73
N VAL A 15 0.75 8.85 3.23
CA VAL A 15 0.79 7.40 3.09
C VAL A 15 0.92 6.79 4.48
N TYR A 16 0.11 5.77 4.75
CA TYR A 16 0.17 5.00 5.99
C TYR A 16 0.79 3.64 5.71
N PHE A 17 1.73 3.23 6.55
CA PHE A 17 2.47 1.98 6.41
C PHE A 17 2.74 1.33 7.77
N LEU A 18 3.05 0.04 7.74
CA LEU A 18 3.48 -0.69 8.92
C LEU A 18 5.01 -0.70 8.97
N GLU A 19 5.56 -0.15 10.05
CA GLU A 19 6.97 -0.31 10.36
C GLU A 19 7.19 -1.62 11.12
N LEU A 20 8.10 -2.44 10.61
CA LEU A 20 8.43 -3.72 11.23
C LEU A 20 9.71 -3.55 12.04
N ASN A 21 9.64 -3.71 13.36
CA ASN A 21 10.78 -3.50 14.26
C ASN A 21 11.78 -4.67 14.19
N GLN A 22 12.70 -4.60 13.23
CA GLN A 22 13.73 -5.61 12.98
C GLN A 22 14.84 -5.63 14.05
N ALA A 23 15.02 -4.53 14.79
CA ALA A 23 16.00 -4.44 15.86
C ALA A 23 15.55 -5.27 17.08
N LYS A 24 14.28 -5.11 17.46
CA LYS A 24 13.70 -5.78 18.63
C LYS A 24 13.28 -7.23 18.33
N TYR A 25 12.71 -7.49 17.16
CA TYR A 25 12.12 -8.80 16.84
C TYR A 25 12.89 -9.50 15.70
N PRO A 26 13.65 -10.57 15.99
CA PRO A 26 14.40 -11.33 14.98
C PRO A 26 13.53 -11.85 13.82
N LEU A 27 12.27 -12.17 14.11
CA LEU A 27 11.28 -12.59 13.10
C LEU A 27 11.22 -11.61 11.92
N PHE A 28 11.23 -10.30 12.18
CA PHE A 28 11.13 -9.29 11.13
C PHE A 28 12.43 -9.10 10.35
N LYS A 29 13.57 -9.64 10.80
CA LYS A 29 14.81 -9.65 10.00
C LYS A 29 14.69 -10.56 8.77
N ASN A 30 13.81 -11.57 8.81
CA ASN A 30 13.55 -12.45 7.67
C ASN A 30 12.73 -11.71 6.59
N GLN A 31 13.34 -11.51 5.42
CA GLN A 31 12.70 -10.83 4.29
C GLN A 31 11.41 -11.52 3.83
N LYS A 32 11.36 -12.86 3.85
CA LYS A 32 10.17 -13.60 3.43
C LYS A 32 9.00 -13.35 4.36
N ILE A 33 9.25 -13.23 5.67
CA ILE A 33 8.22 -12.83 6.64
C ILE A 33 7.70 -11.43 6.33
N ARG A 34 8.58 -10.45 6.07
CA ARG A 34 8.15 -9.09 5.70
C ARG A 34 7.32 -9.08 4.42
N GLN A 35 7.71 -9.87 3.42
CA GLN A 35 6.95 -10.03 2.17
C GLN A 35 5.58 -10.68 2.40
N THR A 36 5.51 -11.72 3.23
CA THR A 36 4.25 -12.34 3.65
C THR A 36 3.31 -11.31 4.28
N MET A 37 3.81 -10.50 5.22
CA MET A 37 3.02 -9.44 5.86
C MET A 37 2.46 -8.43 4.84
N ALA A 38 3.24 -8.07 3.82
CA ALA A 38 2.80 -7.17 2.77
C ALA A 38 1.71 -7.79 1.85
N LEU A 39 1.76 -9.10 1.63
CA LEU A 39 0.87 -9.83 0.71
C LEU A 39 -0.43 -10.33 1.36
N ILE A 40 -0.53 -10.41 2.69
CA ILE A 40 -1.78 -10.83 3.36
C ILE A 40 -2.82 -9.72 3.45
N ILE A 41 -2.41 -8.45 3.32
CA ILE A 41 -3.30 -7.29 3.51
C ILE A 41 -4.07 -6.98 2.22
N ASN A 42 -5.40 -7.05 2.28
CA ASN A 42 -6.25 -6.59 1.18
C ASN A 42 -6.42 -5.07 1.23
N ARG A 43 -5.55 -4.32 0.53
CA ARG A 43 -5.56 -2.86 0.54
C ARG A 43 -6.85 -2.28 -0.06
N GLN A 44 -7.42 -2.92 -1.08
CA GLN A 44 -8.69 -2.48 -1.65
C GLN A 44 -9.85 -2.62 -0.67
N GLN A 45 -9.94 -3.75 0.03
CA GLN A 45 -10.97 -3.96 1.04
C GLN A 45 -10.79 -3.00 2.22
N LEU A 46 -9.57 -2.86 2.73
CA LEU A 46 -9.25 -1.94 3.82
C LEU A 46 -9.72 -0.53 3.50
N THR A 47 -9.38 -0.01 2.32
CA THR A 47 -9.68 1.38 1.96
C THR A 47 -11.15 1.60 1.58
N LYS A 48 -11.77 0.66 0.86
CA LYS A 48 -13.17 0.81 0.38
C LYS A 48 -14.22 0.44 1.42
N LYS A 49 -13.99 -0.62 2.21
CA LYS A 49 -15.00 -1.19 3.12
C LYS A 49 -14.78 -0.84 4.59
N ILE A 50 -13.53 -0.71 5.03
CA ILE A 50 -13.21 -0.43 6.45
C ILE A 50 -13.05 1.07 6.68
N ILE A 51 -12.14 1.73 5.94
CA ILE A 51 -11.88 3.17 6.11
C ILE A 51 -12.97 4.01 5.44
N GLY A 52 -13.25 3.75 4.15
CA GLY A 52 -14.42 4.27 3.44
C GLY A 52 -14.52 5.79 3.25
N ASN A 53 -13.52 6.58 3.63
CA ASN A 53 -13.56 8.05 3.66
C ASN A 53 -12.97 8.75 2.43
N GLY A 54 -12.66 8.01 1.36
CA GLY A 54 -11.95 8.51 0.18
C GLY A 54 -10.48 8.14 0.13
N THR A 55 -9.95 7.49 1.18
CA THR A 55 -8.64 6.82 1.13
C THR A 55 -8.59 5.82 -0.02
N THR A 56 -7.48 5.78 -0.74
CA THR A 56 -7.24 4.86 -1.85
C THR A 56 -6.16 3.85 -1.50
N ALA A 57 -6.24 2.66 -2.12
CA ALA A 57 -5.24 1.64 -1.93
C ALA A 57 -3.87 2.13 -2.44
N ILE A 58 -2.87 2.08 -1.55
CA ILE A 58 -1.53 2.57 -1.82
C ILE A 58 -0.84 1.70 -2.89
N GLY A 59 -0.24 2.34 -3.89
CA GLY A 59 0.74 1.75 -4.79
C GLY A 59 2.15 1.83 -4.18
N PRO A 60 2.97 2.82 -4.57
CA PRO A 60 4.28 3.07 -3.99
C PRO A 60 4.18 3.81 -2.64
N VAL A 61 5.31 3.90 -1.92
CA VAL A 61 5.40 4.62 -0.63
C VAL A 61 5.21 6.14 -0.77
N THR A 62 5.46 6.68 -1.96
CA THR A 62 5.23 8.09 -2.29
C THR A 62 3.76 8.32 -2.63
N ALA A 63 3.15 9.34 -2.04
CA ALA A 63 1.76 9.70 -2.33
C ALA A 63 1.59 10.16 -3.79
N ALA A 64 0.48 9.76 -4.42
CA ALA A 64 0.14 10.18 -5.78
C ALA A 64 -0.27 11.65 -5.84
N GLY A 65 0.13 12.36 -6.89
CA GLY A 65 -0.16 13.78 -7.09
C GLY A 65 0.68 14.70 -6.22
N MET A 66 1.78 14.19 -5.65
CA MET A 66 2.68 14.95 -4.79
C MET A 66 3.94 15.43 -5.52
N THR A 67 4.48 14.62 -6.44
CA THR A 67 5.75 14.91 -7.10
C THR A 67 5.67 14.45 -8.55
N PHE A 68 6.10 15.31 -9.46
CA PHE A 68 6.03 15.11 -10.90
C PHE A 68 7.43 15.10 -11.52
N ASP A 69 7.57 14.40 -12.64
CA ASP A 69 8.82 14.36 -13.40
C ASP A 69 9.17 15.77 -13.91
N PRO A 70 10.38 16.30 -13.63
CA PRO A 70 10.77 17.63 -14.08
C PRO A 70 10.88 17.76 -15.61
N ALA A 71 11.21 16.68 -16.32
CA ALA A 71 11.25 16.66 -17.78
C ALA A 71 9.84 16.46 -18.38
N LYS A 72 8.89 15.93 -17.60
CA LYS A 72 7.53 15.64 -18.04
C LYS A 72 6.51 15.96 -16.93
N PRO A 73 6.14 17.23 -16.74
CA PRO A 73 5.35 17.67 -15.57
C PRO A 73 3.94 17.05 -15.42
N GLN A 74 3.45 16.36 -16.45
CA GLN A 74 2.16 15.62 -16.40
C GLN A 74 2.32 14.20 -15.84
N GLU A 75 3.56 13.70 -15.72
CA GLU A 75 3.85 12.35 -15.22
C GLU A 75 4.10 12.39 -13.70
N ASP A 76 3.19 11.81 -12.94
CA ASP A 76 3.28 11.66 -11.48
C ASP A 76 4.21 10.49 -11.10
N PHE A 77 5.13 10.74 -10.16
CA PHE A 77 6.12 9.74 -9.71
C PHE A 77 5.45 8.46 -9.20
N ALA A 78 4.35 8.58 -8.45
CA ALA A 78 3.67 7.41 -7.91
C ALA A 78 3.05 6.56 -9.02
N SER A 79 2.56 7.20 -10.09
CA SER A 79 1.98 6.54 -11.24
C SER A 79 3.03 5.79 -12.06
N GLN A 80 4.20 6.39 -12.27
CA GLN A 80 5.33 5.77 -12.98
C GLN A 80 5.89 4.53 -12.24
N THR A 81 5.82 4.51 -10.90
CA THR A 81 6.40 3.44 -10.07
C THR A 81 5.38 2.39 -9.59
N GLN A 82 4.10 2.55 -9.94
CA GLN A 82 3.01 1.70 -9.43
C GLN A 82 3.10 0.23 -9.87
N VAL A 83 3.69 -0.07 -11.03
CA VAL A 83 3.74 -1.44 -11.59
C VAL A 83 4.40 -2.42 -10.61
N ALA A 84 5.48 -2.01 -9.95
CA ALA A 84 6.17 -2.84 -8.95
C ALA A 84 5.31 -3.14 -7.71
N ALA A 85 4.33 -2.28 -7.43
CA ALA A 85 3.45 -2.38 -6.26
C ALA A 85 2.09 -3.04 -6.55
N ALA A 86 1.74 -3.27 -7.81
CA ALA A 86 0.43 -3.81 -8.21
C ALA A 86 0.10 -5.15 -7.51
N LYS A 87 1.11 -6.00 -7.32
CA LYS A 87 0.96 -7.29 -6.63
C LYS A 87 0.55 -7.21 -5.15
N TYR A 88 0.62 -6.04 -4.53
CA TYR A 88 0.24 -5.83 -3.13
C TYR A 88 -1.15 -5.20 -2.96
N GLN A 89 -1.87 -4.91 -4.06
CA GLN A 89 -3.20 -4.30 -4.00
C GLN A 89 -4.26 -5.23 -3.40
N SER A 90 -4.12 -6.52 -3.70
CA SER A 90 -4.99 -7.60 -3.25
C SER A 90 -4.13 -8.75 -2.73
N PRO A 91 -4.66 -9.61 -1.85
CA PRO A 91 -3.87 -10.69 -1.30
C PRO A 91 -3.52 -11.76 -2.35
N ASP A 92 -2.28 -12.24 -2.33
CA ASP A 92 -1.86 -13.46 -3.04
C ASP A 92 -1.64 -14.59 -2.04
N LEU A 93 -2.71 -15.31 -1.73
CA LEU A 93 -2.69 -16.38 -0.74
C LEU A 93 -1.79 -17.56 -1.15
N LYS A 94 -1.58 -17.77 -2.45
CA LYS A 94 -0.69 -18.84 -2.94
C LYS A 94 0.77 -18.47 -2.65
N GLN A 95 1.16 -17.25 -3.02
CA GLN A 95 2.49 -16.73 -2.77
C GLN A 95 2.78 -16.60 -1.27
N VAL A 96 1.80 -16.15 -0.47
CA VAL A 96 1.88 -16.12 0.99
C VAL A 96 2.22 -17.49 1.57
N LYS A 97 1.49 -18.54 1.18
CA LYS A 97 1.75 -19.91 1.66
C LYS A 97 3.17 -20.36 1.31
N THR A 98 3.61 -20.12 0.07
CA THR A 98 4.96 -20.47 -0.38
C THR A 98 6.05 -19.70 0.40
N LEU A 99 5.87 -18.41 0.63
CA LEU A 99 6.84 -17.59 1.36
C LEU A 99 6.91 -17.99 2.84
N TRP A 100 5.75 -18.25 3.45
CA TRP A 100 5.64 -18.69 4.83
C TRP A 100 6.37 -20.02 5.06
N GLN A 101 6.11 -21.02 4.22
CA GLN A 101 6.79 -22.32 4.30
C GLN A 101 8.32 -22.21 4.15
N ARG A 102 8.81 -21.25 3.35
CA ARG A 102 10.25 -21.02 3.13
C ARG A 102 10.90 -20.11 4.19
N SER A 103 10.12 -19.66 5.16
CA SER A 103 10.55 -18.71 6.20
C SER A 103 10.69 -19.35 7.59
N CYS A 104 10.04 -20.51 7.78
CA CYS A 104 10.28 -21.45 8.87
C CYS A 104 11.45 -22.37 8.48
#